data_AF-A0A0K1NZZ5-F1
#
_entry.id   AF-A0A0K1NZZ5-F1
#
_cell.length_a   1.000
_cell.length_b   1.000
_cell.length_c   1.000
_cell.angle_alpha   90.00
_cell.angle_beta   90.00
_cell.angle_gamma   90.00
#
_symmetry.space_group_name_H-M   'P 1'
#
loop_
_entity.id
_entity.type
_entity.pdbx_description
1 polymer ?
#
loop_
_entity_poly.entity_id
_entity_poly.type
_entity_poly.pdbx_seq_one_letter_code
_entity_poly.pdbx_strand_id
1 'polypeptide(L)'
;QTISIAKAGITTVLNSRTSVLAAANPPSGRYDDLKTAQDNIDMQTTILSRFDLIFIVKDVRMYSQDKIIASHVIKVHATANSVSGDTKTKKEENWLKRYIHYCRSECHPRLSDSAAKKLQTEYVNIRQNMRQQANETGEAAAVPITVRQLEAIIRLSESLAKMALCHVATENHVHEAIRLFTVATMDAARSGINQQMNLTPEMAQAEVQIKRRIGIGS
;
A
#
# COMPACT_ATOMS: atom_id res chain seq x y z
N GLN A 1 18.84 3.81 -12.19
CA GLN A 1 18.17 4.99 -11.60
C GLN A 1 19.15 6.14 -11.64
N THR A 2 19.03 7.00 -12.64
CA THR A 2 19.97 8.09 -12.96
C THR A 2 19.19 9.29 -13.48
N ILE A 3 19.70 10.50 -13.24
CA ILE A 3 19.15 11.74 -13.79
C ILE A 3 20.16 12.28 -14.80
N SER A 4 19.72 12.47 -16.05
CA SER A 4 20.51 13.13 -17.09
C SER A 4 20.19 14.62 -17.10
N ILE A 5 21.22 15.45 -16.98
CA ILE A 5 21.10 16.91 -17.04
C ILE A 5 21.86 17.40 -18.26
N ALA A 6 21.19 18.14 -19.13
CA ALA A 6 21.79 18.87 -20.24
C ALA A 6 21.43 20.35 -20.08
N LYS A 7 22.34 21.12 -19.47
CA LYS A 7 22.12 22.56 -19.21
C LYS A 7 23.45 23.32 -19.23
N ALA A 8 23.44 24.53 -19.79
CA ALA A 8 24.63 25.40 -19.87
C ALA A 8 25.86 24.73 -20.51
N GLY A 9 25.67 23.92 -21.56
CA GLY A 9 26.74 23.20 -22.24
C GLY A 9 27.28 21.99 -21.48
N ILE A 10 26.79 21.70 -20.27
CA ILE A 10 27.16 20.52 -19.49
C ILE A 10 26.10 19.44 -19.70
N THR A 11 26.55 18.30 -20.25
CA THR A 11 25.75 17.08 -20.33
C THR A 11 26.35 16.06 -19.38
N THR A 12 25.66 15.74 -18.29
CA THR A 12 26.13 14.79 -17.28
C THR A 12 25.02 13.88 -16.78
N VAL A 13 25.39 12.70 -16.28
CA VAL A 13 24.48 11.71 -15.73
C VAL A 13 24.83 11.51 -14.26
N LEU A 14 23.88 11.81 -13.37
CA LEU A 14 24.04 11.68 -11.93
C LEU A 14 23.29 10.44 -11.42
N ASN A 15 23.88 9.77 -10.42
CA ASN A 15 23.24 8.66 -9.73
C ASN A 15 22.12 9.17 -8.82
N SER A 16 20.92 8.58 -8.91
CA SER A 16 19.75 8.96 -8.13
C SER A 16 19.09 7.76 -7.44
N ARG A 17 19.90 6.75 -7.07
CA ARG A 17 19.44 5.56 -6.34
C ARG A 17 19.00 5.94 -4.92
N THR A 18 17.72 6.25 -4.76
CA THR A 18 17.06 6.50 -3.48
C THR A 18 15.70 5.84 -3.44
N SER A 19 15.27 5.45 -2.23
CA SER A 19 13.87 5.11 -1.98
C SER A 19 13.05 6.40 -1.92
N VAL A 20 11.80 6.36 -2.39
CA VAL A 20 10.87 7.48 -2.35
C VAL A 20 9.73 7.10 -1.41
N LEU A 21 9.48 7.95 -0.42
CA LEU A 21 8.27 7.91 0.40
C LEU A 21 7.45 9.15 0.05
N ALA A 22 6.20 8.94 -0.35
CA ALA A 22 5.28 10.01 -0.72
C ALA A 22 4.03 9.94 0.15
N ALA A 23 3.53 11.11 0.56
CA ALA A 23 2.24 11.27 1.18
C ALA A 23 1.46 12.32 0.38
N ALA A 24 0.23 12.02 0.02
CA ALA A 24 -0.63 12.88 -0.76
C ALA A 24 -2.04 12.86 -0.19
N ASN A 25 -2.73 14.00 -0.27
CA ASN A 25 -4.15 14.09 0.06
C ASN A 25 -4.98 13.96 -1.21
N PRO A 26 -6.21 13.40 -1.13
CA PRO A 26 -7.14 13.40 -2.24
C PRO A 26 -7.45 14.83 -2.71
N PRO A 27 -7.76 15.05 -3.99
CA PRO A 27 -8.01 16.39 -4.54
C PRO A 27 -9.24 17.08 -3.91
N SER A 28 -10.25 16.30 -3.47
CA SER A 28 -11.41 16.78 -2.72
C SER A 28 -11.14 17.03 -1.23
N GLY A 29 -9.91 16.81 -0.75
CA GLY A 29 -9.53 16.89 0.67
C GLY A 29 -10.03 15.73 1.53
N ARG A 30 -10.97 14.92 1.03
CA ARG A 30 -11.44 13.67 1.63
C ARG A 30 -11.52 12.59 0.57
N TYR A 31 -11.26 11.35 0.99
CA TYR A 31 -11.41 10.18 0.15
C TYR A 31 -12.90 9.90 -0.04
N ASP A 32 -13.33 9.74 -1.29
CA ASP A 32 -14.72 9.50 -1.69
C ASP A 32 -14.89 8.04 -2.15
N ASP A 33 -15.62 7.25 -1.36
CA ASP A 33 -15.81 5.81 -1.63
C ASP A 33 -16.66 5.53 -2.87
N LEU A 34 -17.40 6.52 -3.38
CA LEU A 34 -18.20 6.41 -4.60
C LEU A 34 -17.39 6.59 -5.89
N LYS A 35 -16.15 7.08 -5.76
CA LYS A 35 -15.25 7.31 -6.89
C LYS A 35 -14.19 6.23 -6.95
N THR A 36 -13.73 5.95 -8.17
CA THR A 36 -12.65 5.00 -8.37
C THR A 36 -11.39 5.42 -7.61
N ALA A 37 -10.54 4.47 -7.25
CA ALA A 37 -9.27 4.80 -6.58
C ALA A 37 -8.38 5.70 -7.45
N GLN A 38 -8.51 5.61 -8.78
CA GLN A 38 -7.79 6.48 -9.71
C GLN A 38 -8.33 7.92 -9.71
N ASP A 39 -9.63 8.12 -9.51
CA ASP A 39 -10.20 9.49 -9.41
C ASP A 39 -9.93 10.13 -8.05
N ASN A 40 -9.82 9.30 -7.01
CA ASN A 40 -9.43 9.75 -5.67
C ASN A 40 -7.94 10.11 -5.56
N ILE A 41 -7.11 9.55 -6.42
CA ILE A 41 -5.67 9.76 -6.42
C ILE A 41 -5.32 10.53 -7.69
N ASP A 42 -5.05 11.83 -7.58
CA ASP A 42 -4.67 12.71 -8.70
C ASP A 42 -3.24 12.41 -9.22
N MET A 43 -2.99 11.16 -9.61
CA MET A 43 -1.75 10.66 -10.16
C MET A 43 -2.04 9.72 -11.33
N GLN A 44 -1.21 9.82 -12.37
CA GLN A 44 -1.30 8.91 -13.51
C GLN A 44 -1.01 7.46 -13.07
N THR A 45 -1.73 6.50 -13.67
CA THR A 45 -1.51 5.06 -13.49
C THR A 45 -0.06 4.64 -13.77
N THR A 46 0.63 5.35 -14.66
CA THR A 46 2.04 5.12 -14.95
C THR A 46 2.93 5.42 -13.74
N ILE A 47 2.63 6.43 -12.94
CA ILE A 47 3.35 6.78 -11.71
C ILE A 47 2.98 5.78 -10.61
N LEU A 48 1.68 5.49 -10.43
CA LEU A 48 1.22 4.52 -9.44
C LEU A 48 1.86 3.13 -9.64
N SER A 49 2.04 2.70 -10.88
CA SER A 49 2.73 1.43 -11.20
C SER A 49 4.22 1.38 -10.79
N ARG A 50 4.83 2.51 -10.41
CA ARG A 50 6.22 2.61 -9.95
C ARG A 50 6.36 2.55 -8.44
N PHE A 51 5.25 2.67 -7.71
CA PHE A 51 5.25 2.45 -6.27
C PHE A 51 5.07 0.96 -5.97
N ASP A 52 5.88 0.47 -5.03
CA ASP A 52 5.87 -0.93 -4.61
C ASP A 52 4.67 -1.22 -3.69
N LEU A 53 4.34 -0.27 -2.82
CA LEU A 53 3.23 -0.33 -1.87
C LEU A 53 2.49 1.00 -1.89
N ILE A 54 1.16 0.93 -1.96
CA ILE A 54 0.27 2.09 -1.86
C ILE A 54 -0.65 1.84 -0.69
N PHE A 55 -0.71 2.77 0.26
CA PHE A 55 -1.60 2.67 1.42
C PHE A 55 -2.65 3.76 1.33
N ILE A 56 -3.93 3.37 1.36
CA ILE A 56 -5.05 4.31 1.48
C ILE A 56 -5.44 4.34 2.95
N VAL A 57 -5.24 5.49 3.60
CA VAL A 57 -5.64 5.71 4.99
C VAL A 57 -6.95 6.49 4.98
N LYS A 58 -8.04 5.81 5.35
CA LYS A 58 -9.38 6.42 5.46
C LYS A 58 -9.64 6.85 6.89
N ASP A 59 -10.22 8.04 7.06
CA ASP A 59 -10.67 8.58 8.34
C ASP A 59 -12.12 8.12 8.62
N VAL A 60 -12.25 6.93 9.20
CA VAL A 60 -13.56 6.36 9.57
C VAL A 60 -13.90 6.76 11.00
N ARG A 61 -15.07 7.38 11.18
CA ARG A 61 -15.52 7.87 12.50
C ARG A 61 -16.09 6.72 13.34
N MET A 62 -15.30 6.26 14.30
CA MET A 62 -15.71 5.23 15.26
C MET A 62 -15.46 5.70 16.69
N TYR A 63 -16.52 5.86 17.48
CA TYR A 63 -16.43 6.36 18.86
C TYR A 63 -15.40 5.62 19.73
N SER A 64 -15.34 4.29 19.61
CA SER A 64 -14.41 3.46 20.39
C SER A 64 -12.95 3.72 20.01
N GLN A 65 -12.62 3.81 18.72
CA GLN A 65 -11.27 4.10 18.24
C GLN A 65 -10.88 5.55 18.54
N ASP A 66 -11.78 6.49 18.30
CA ASP A 66 -11.57 7.91 18.58
C ASP A 66 -11.27 8.15 20.06
N LYS A 67 -11.95 7.43 20.97
CA LYS A 67 -11.68 7.49 22.41
C LYS A 67 -10.28 7.00 22.76
N ILE A 68 -9.82 5.91 22.15
CA ILE A 68 -8.47 5.37 22.37
C ILE A 68 -7.41 6.36 21.88
N ILE A 69 -7.61 6.90 20.67
CA ILE A 69 -6.69 7.88 20.06
C ILE A 69 -6.66 9.15 20.92
N ALA A 70 -7.81 9.71 21.29
CA ALA A 70 -7.90 10.90 22.12
C ALA A 70 -7.23 10.69 23.49
N SER A 71 -7.47 9.55 24.14
CA SER A 71 -6.82 9.22 25.42
C SER A 71 -5.30 9.14 25.28
N HIS A 72 -4.79 8.54 24.20
CA HIS A 72 -3.36 8.49 23.92
C HIS A 72 -2.77 9.88 23.68
N VAL A 73 -3.41 10.71 22.85
CA VAL A 73 -2.96 12.08 22.53
C VAL A 73 -2.90 12.93 23.80
N ILE A 74 -3.94 12.90 24.63
CA ILE A 74 -3.98 13.62 25.92
C ILE A 74 -2.82 13.16 26.81
N LYS A 75 -2.55 11.85 26.88
CA LYS A 75 -1.44 11.29 27.67
C LYS A 75 -0.09 11.78 27.18
N VAL A 76 0.13 11.81 25.86
CA VAL A 76 1.37 12.32 25.26
C VAL A 76 1.55 13.79 25.61
N HIS A 77 0.53 14.64 25.45
CA HIS A 77 0.61 16.06 25.80
C HIS A 77 0.78 16.31 27.30
N ALA A 78 0.14 15.52 28.16
CA ALA A 78 0.31 15.61 29.61
C ALA A 78 1.72 15.20 30.06
N THR A 79 2.35 14.27 29.34
CA THR A 79 3.70 13.77 29.65
C THR A 79 4.79 14.55 28.88
N ALA A 80 4.45 15.33 27.85
CA ALA A 80 5.40 16.03 27.00
C ALA A 80 6.35 16.97 27.77
N ASN A 81 5.90 17.56 28.88
CA ASN A 81 6.73 18.39 29.75
C ASN A 81 7.64 17.59 30.71
N SER A 82 7.40 16.29 30.90
CA SER A 82 8.20 15.39 31.74
C SER A 82 9.14 14.46 30.95
N VAL A 83 9.01 14.37 29.61
CA VAL A 83 9.76 13.42 28.75
C VAL A 83 11.09 13.98 28.22
N SER A 84 11.46 15.22 28.53
CA SER A 84 12.78 15.79 28.16
C SER A 84 13.99 14.95 28.65
N GLY A 85 13.77 14.04 29.61
CA GLY A 85 14.79 13.17 30.21
C GLY A 85 14.72 11.67 29.90
N ASP A 86 13.86 11.20 28.98
CA ASP A 86 13.67 9.75 28.81
C ASP A 86 14.80 9.11 27.98
N THR A 87 15.91 8.83 28.67
CA THR A 87 17.15 8.30 28.12
C THR A 87 16.97 6.92 27.49
N LYS A 88 15.94 6.16 27.91
CA LYS A 88 15.57 4.86 27.33
C LYS A 88 15.08 5.00 25.89
N THR A 89 14.14 5.91 25.62
CA THR A 89 13.57 6.13 24.29
C THR A 89 14.64 6.57 23.29
N LYS A 90 15.51 7.51 23.68
CA LYS A 90 16.66 7.94 22.85
C LYS A 90 17.66 6.82 22.61
N LYS A 91 17.89 5.94 23.59
CA LYS A 91 18.79 4.79 23.47
C LYS A 91 18.22 3.72 22.53
N GLU A 92 16.92 3.45 22.61
CA GLU A 92 16.22 2.52 21.73
C GLU A 92 16.18 3.02 20.27
N GLU A 93 15.89 4.31 20.06
CA GLU A 93 15.97 4.94 18.73
C GLU A 93 17.38 4.84 18.11
N ASN A 94 18.42 5.10 18.92
CA ASN A 94 19.80 5.00 18.47
C ASN A 94 20.21 3.54 18.17
N TRP A 95 19.71 2.58 18.94
CA TRP A 95 19.93 1.16 18.66
C TRP A 95 19.25 0.74 17.35
N LEU A 96 18.00 1.13 17.11
CA LEU A 96 17.27 0.75 15.89
C LEU A 96 17.94 1.33 14.64
N LYS A 97 18.42 2.58 14.69
CA LYS A 97 19.20 3.17 13.60
C LYS A 97 20.46 2.36 13.30
N ARG A 98 21.19 1.93 14.34
CA ARG A 98 22.38 1.07 14.20
C ARG A 98 22.02 -0.31 13.67
N TYR A 99 20.92 -0.89 14.12
CA TYR A 99 20.42 -2.18 13.65
C TYR A 99 20.08 -2.14 12.16
N ILE A 100 19.32 -1.13 11.72
CA ILE A 100 18.99 -0.93 10.30
C ILE A 100 20.27 -0.74 9.48
N HIS A 101 21.24 0.04 9.97
CA HIS A 101 22.52 0.23 9.29
C HIS A 101 23.27 -1.09 9.14
N TYR A 102 23.35 -1.90 10.21
CA TYR A 102 23.98 -3.21 10.20
C TYR A 102 23.31 -4.18 9.23
N CYS A 103 21.97 -4.29 9.27
CA CYS A 103 21.23 -5.08 8.29
C CYS A 103 21.57 -4.63 6.86
N ARG A 104 21.63 -3.31 6.62
CA ARG A 104 21.93 -2.74 5.29
C ARG A 104 23.32 -3.08 4.78
N SER A 105 24.35 -3.08 5.63
CA SER A 105 25.75 -3.33 5.25
C SER A 105 26.08 -4.81 5.13
N GLU A 106 25.63 -5.65 6.07
CA GLU A 106 26.07 -7.05 6.13
C GLU A 106 25.12 -8.00 5.39
N CYS A 107 23.82 -7.74 5.42
CA CYS A 107 22.82 -8.69 4.95
C CYS A 107 22.34 -8.35 3.53
N HIS A 108 22.69 -9.23 2.58
CA HIS A 108 22.27 -9.15 1.18
C HIS A 108 21.50 -10.42 0.80
N PRO A 109 20.23 -10.55 1.22
CA PRO A 109 19.48 -11.77 0.99
C PRO A 109 19.25 -12.05 -0.49
N ARG A 110 19.10 -13.34 -0.78
CA ARG A 110 18.69 -13.85 -2.10
C ARG A 110 17.52 -14.80 -1.95
N LEU A 111 16.65 -14.82 -2.95
CA LEU A 111 15.49 -15.71 -2.98
C LEU A 111 15.94 -17.17 -3.10
N SER A 112 15.37 -18.04 -2.28
CA SER A 112 15.57 -19.49 -2.45
C SER A 112 14.77 -20.01 -3.66
N ASP A 113 15.21 -21.13 -4.24
CA ASP A 113 14.50 -21.73 -5.39
C ASP A 113 13.05 -22.11 -5.07
N SER A 114 12.80 -22.54 -3.84
CA SER A 114 11.45 -22.88 -3.38
C SER A 114 10.57 -21.64 -3.26
N ALA A 115 11.12 -20.56 -2.70
CA ALA A 115 10.45 -19.26 -2.63
C ALA A 115 10.19 -18.66 -4.01
N ALA A 116 11.12 -18.82 -4.96
CA ALA A 116 10.96 -18.39 -6.35
C ALA A 116 9.80 -19.11 -7.06
N LYS A 117 9.70 -20.44 -6.91
CA LYS A 117 8.58 -21.22 -7.46
C LYS A 117 7.25 -20.79 -6.86
N LYS A 118 7.19 -20.60 -5.54
CA LYS A 118 5.97 -20.15 -4.86
C LYS A 118 5.52 -18.77 -5.36
N LEU A 119 6.47 -17.84 -5.49
CA LEU A 119 6.23 -16.49 -5.98
C LEU A 119 5.72 -16.47 -7.43
N GLN A 120 6.25 -17.34 -8.31
CA GLN A 120 5.75 -17.48 -9.68
C GLN A 120 4.28 -17.94 -9.70
N THR A 121 3.97 -19.01 -8.97
CA THR A 121 2.59 -19.53 -8.88
C THR A 121 1.63 -18.46 -8.37
N GLU A 122 1.99 -17.76 -7.29
CA GLU A 122 1.09 -16.76 -6.70
C GLU A 122 0.90 -15.55 -7.61
N TYR A 123 1.97 -15.08 -8.26
CA TYR A 123 1.87 -13.94 -9.18
C TYR A 123 0.94 -14.23 -10.37
N VAL A 124 1.02 -15.45 -10.93
CA VAL A 124 0.12 -15.88 -12.01
C VAL A 124 -1.32 -15.93 -11.52
N ASN A 125 -1.55 -16.47 -10.32
CA ASN A 125 -2.88 -16.52 -9.71
C ASN A 125 -3.48 -15.12 -9.50
N ILE A 126 -2.71 -14.17 -8.96
CA ILE A 126 -3.16 -12.79 -8.74
C ILE A 126 -3.55 -12.16 -10.09
N ARG A 127 -2.74 -12.36 -11.13
CA ARG A 127 -3.02 -11.81 -12.47
C ARG A 127 -4.26 -12.44 -13.11
N GLN A 128 -4.46 -13.74 -12.92
CA GLN A 128 -5.64 -14.45 -13.42
C GLN A 128 -6.91 -13.97 -12.72
N ASN A 129 -6.90 -13.87 -11.40
CA ASN A 129 -8.04 -13.40 -10.60
C ASN A 129 -8.45 -11.97 -10.98
N MET A 130 -7.49 -11.07 -11.21
CA MET A 130 -7.79 -9.70 -11.63
C MET A 130 -8.37 -9.63 -13.05
N ARG A 131 -7.93 -10.53 -13.95
CA ARG A 131 -8.50 -10.60 -15.30
C ARG A 131 -9.94 -11.14 -15.30
N GLN A 132 -10.22 -12.11 -14.44
CA GLN A 132 -11.58 -12.61 -14.23
C GLN A 132 -12.49 -11.51 -13.70
N GLN A 133 -12.04 -10.78 -12.67
CA GLN A 133 -12.78 -9.64 -12.11
C GLN A 133 -13.06 -8.56 -13.16
N ALA A 134 -12.06 -8.17 -13.96
CA ALA A 134 -12.24 -7.18 -15.02
C ALA A 134 -13.23 -7.63 -16.11
N ASN A 135 -13.31 -8.94 -16.39
CA ASN A 135 -14.30 -9.46 -17.34
C ASN A 135 -15.72 -9.48 -16.74
N GLU A 136 -15.85 -9.69 -15.44
CA GLU A 136 -17.14 -9.75 -14.74
C GLU A 136 -17.73 -8.35 -14.50
N THR A 137 -16.91 -7.38 -14.07
CA THR A 137 -17.36 -6.01 -13.81
C THR A 137 -17.28 -5.11 -15.04
N GLY A 138 -16.57 -5.52 -16.09
CA GLY A 138 -16.34 -4.71 -17.30
C GLY A 138 -15.41 -3.50 -17.06
N GLU A 139 -14.89 -3.34 -15.85
CA GLU A 139 -14.06 -2.21 -15.45
C GLU A 139 -12.60 -2.64 -15.25
N ALA A 140 -11.69 -1.86 -15.82
CA ALA A 140 -10.26 -2.08 -15.63
C ALA A 140 -9.86 -1.75 -14.19
N ALA A 141 -9.00 -2.59 -13.59
CA ALA A 141 -8.45 -2.32 -12.28
C ALA A 141 -7.68 -0.98 -12.27
N ALA A 142 -7.91 -0.16 -11.23
CA ALA A 142 -7.28 1.16 -11.07
C ALA A 142 -5.74 1.10 -11.09
N VAL A 143 -5.14 -0.02 -10.67
CA VAL A 143 -3.69 -0.25 -10.72
C VAL A 143 -3.39 -1.51 -11.53
N PRO A 144 -2.74 -1.39 -12.72
CA PRO A 144 -2.40 -2.54 -13.53
C PRO A 144 -1.27 -3.36 -12.88
N ILE A 145 -1.46 -4.69 -12.83
CA ILE A 145 -0.43 -5.61 -12.34
C ILE A 145 0.60 -5.84 -13.45
N THR A 146 1.77 -5.23 -13.27
CA THR A 146 2.90 -5.31 -14.21
C THR A 146 4.05 -6.12 -13.63
N VAL A 147 5.09 -6.37 -14.43
CA VAL A 147 6.34 -7.01 -13.96
C VAL A 147 7.01 -6.19 -12.86
N ARG A 148 6.78 -4.87 -12.79
CA ARG A 148 7.29 -4.04 -11.69
C ARG A 148 6.74 -4.45 -10.34
N GLN A 149 5.49 -4.92 -10.30
CA GLN A 149 4.89 -5.40 -9.06
C GLN A 149 5.48 -6.75 -8.63
N LEU A 150 5.90 -7.58 -9.60
CA LEU A 150 6.67 -8.77 -9.30
C LEU A 150 8.03 -8.42 -8.66
N GLU A 151 8.75 -7.47 -9.26
CA GLU A 151 10.01 -6.95 -8.69
C GLU A 151 9.81 -6.34 -7.31
N ALA A 152 8.69 -5.64 -7.07
CA ALA A 152 8.32 -5.08 -5.78
C ALA A 152 8.17 -6.19 -4.72
N ILE A 153 7.43 -7.27 -5.03
CA ILE A 153 7.26 -8.41 -4.11
C ILE A 153 8.60 -9.08 -3.81
N ILE A 154 9.50 -9.21 -4.80
CA ILE A 154 10.85 -9.73 -4.59
C ILE A 154 11.62 -8.80 -3.63
N ARG A 155 11.63 -7.48 -3.87
CA ARG A 155 12.28 -6.49 -2.99
C ARG A 155 11.74 -6.53 -1.57
N LEU A 156 10.43 -6.71 -1.40
CA LEU A 156 9.77 -6.84 -0.10
C LEU A 156 10.20 -8.13 0.61
N SER A 157 10.21 -9.25 -0.10
CA SER A 157 10.63 -10.55 0.45
C SER A 157 12.09 -10.53 0.91
N GLU A 158 12.98 -9.93 0.11
CA GLU A 158 14.38 -9.71 0.47
C GLU A 158 14.49 -8.75 1.67
N SER A 159 13.70 -7.68 1.71
CA SER A 159 13.70 -6.73 2.82
C SER A 159 13.25 -7.36 4.14
N LEU A 160 12.25 -8.24 4.11
CA LEU A 160 11.79 -8.99 5.27
C LEU A 160 12.88 -9.96 5.78
N ALA A 161 13.51 -10.70 4.88
CA ALA A 161 14.66 -11.55 5.22
C ALA A 161 15.81 -10.72 5.83
N LYS A 162 16.05 -9.53 5.27
CA LYS A 162 17.09 -8.59 5.72
C LYS A 162 16.82 -8.07 7.14
N MET A 163 15.55 -7.81 7.47
CA MET A 163 15.13 -7.42 8.82
C MET A 163 15.29 -8.56 9.84
N ALA A 164 15.12 -9.81 9.40
CA ALA A 164 15.36 -11.01 10.18
C ALA A 164 16.83 -11.48 10.19
N LEU A 165 17.77 -10.69 9.64
CA LEU A 165 19.20 -11.03 9.50
C LEU A 165 19.46 -12.36 8.78
N CYS A 166 18.55 -12.77 7.90
CA CYS A 166 18.67 -13.98 7.10
C CYS A 166 19.28 -13.66 5.73
N HIS A 167 20.32 -14.40 5.33
CA HIS A 167 20.94 -14.27 4.00
C HIS A 167 20.15 -14.95 2.87
N VAL A 168 19.07 -15.66 3.20
CA VAL A 168 18.21 -16.35 2.23
C VAL A 168 16.75 -15.99 2.52
N ALA A 169 16.03 -15.53 1.50
CA ALA A 169 14.60 -15.29 1.58
C ALA A 169 13.83 -16.60 1.34
N THR A 170 13.16 -17.07 2.39
CA THR A 170 12.34 -18.30 2.40
C THR A 170 10.91 -18.03 1.93
N GLU A 171 10.13 -19.10 1.79
CA GLU A 171 8.72 -19.03 1.42
C GLU A 171 7.88 -18.20 2.41
N ASN A 172 8.23 -18.21 3.70
CA ASN A 172 7.54 -17.43 4.72
C ASN A 172 7.64 -15.92 4.44
N HIS A 173 8.82 -15.45 4.01
CA HIS A 173 9.01 -14.04 3.64
C HIS A 173 8.20 -13.67 2.39
N VAL A 174 8.12 -14.59 1.42
CA VAL A 174 7.31 -14.41 0.21
C VAL A 174 5.82 -14.31 0.56
N HIS A 175 5.33 -15.22 1.40
CA HIS A 175 3.93 -15.19 1.87
C HIS A 175 3.63 -13.84 2.53
N GLU A 176 4.48 -13.41 3.45
CA GLU A 176 4.27 -12.15 4.16
C GLU A 176 4.35 -10.93 3.22
N ALA A 177 5.27 -10.95 2.24
CA ALA A 177 5.35 -9.92 1.21
C ALA A 177 4.08 -9.84 0.35
N ILE A 178 3.51 -10.99 -0.04
CA ILE A 178 2.24 -11.05 -0.79
C ILE A 178 1.09 -10.54 0.07
N ARG A 179 1.04 -10.91 1.35
CA ARG A 179 0.02 -10.44 2.29
C ARG A 179 0.05 -8.91 2.40
N LEU A 180 1.25 -8.33 2.59
CA LEU A 180 1.44 -6.88 2.61
C LEU A 180 1.05 -6.22 1.28
N PHE A 181 1.45 -6.80 0.16
CA PHE A 181 1.09 -6.30 -1.17
C PHE A 181 -0.44 -6.31 -1.41
N THR A 182 -1.11 -7.36 -0.94
CA THR A 182 -2.56 -7.49 -1.05
C THR A 182 -3.27 -6.44 -0.20
N VAL A 183 -2.87 -6.28 1.06
CA VAL A 183 -3.48 -5.30 1.98
C VAL A 183 -3.19 -3.86 1.57
N ALA A 184 -2.00 -3.57 1.05
CA ALA A 184 -1.66 -2.23 0.60
C ALA A 184 -2.30 -1.96 -0.76
N THR A 185 -1.80 -2.62 -1.81
CA THR A 185 -2.04 -2.25 -3.20
C THR A 185 -3.34 -2.83 -3.76
N MET A 186 -3.71 -4.06 -3.39
CA MET A 186 -4.96 -4.65 -3.91
C MET A 186 -6.20 -4.09 -3.22
N ASP A 187 -6.15 -3.85 -1.91
CA ASP A 187 -7.23 -3.15 -1.21
C ASP A 187 -7.35 -1.70 -1.73
N ALA A 188 -6.22 -1.02 -1.94
CA ALA A 188 -6.21 0.30 -2.57
C ALA A 188 -6.87 0.28 -3.96
N ALA A 189 -6.55 -0.72 -4.80
CA ALA A 189 -7.13 -0.85 -6.14
C ALA A 189 -8.65 -1.15 -6.11
N ARG A 190 -9.15 -1.80 -5.06
CA ARG A 190 -10.58 -2.11 -4.87
C ARG A 190 -11.36 -0.99 -4.19
N SER A 191 -10.68 -0.14 -3.43
CA SER A 191 -11.24 0.87 -2.52
C SER A 191 -11.96 2.04 -3.20
N GLY A 192 -12.44 1.91 -4.43
CA GLY A 192 -13.21 2.95 -5.11
C GLY A 192 -14.47 2.48 -5.83
N ILE A 193 -14.80 1.19 -5.80
CA ILE A 193 -16.03 0.70 -6.45
C ILE A 193 -16.79 -0.34 -5.61
N ASN A 194 -16.21 -1.01 -4.62
CA ASN A 194 -16.97 -2.01 -3.84
C ASN A 194 -16.34 -2.31 -2.46
N GLN A 195 -16.31 -1.33 -1.56
CA GLN A 195 -16.39 -1.65 -0.13
C GLN A 195 -17.86 -1.63 0.27
N GLN A 196 -18.55 -2.73 -0.03
CA GLN A 196 -19.86 -3.07 0.52
C GLN A 196 -20.87 -1.91 0.49
N MET A 197 -21.60 -1.82 -0.62
CA MET A 197 -23.06 -1.93 -0.44
C MET A 197 -23.30 -3.24 0.34
N ASN A 198 -23.12 -3.21 1.66
CA ASN A 198 -23.97 -3.96 2.56
C ASN A 198 -25.34 -3.33 2.34
N LEU A 199 -25.97 -3.66 1.21
CA LEU A 199 -27.40 -3.59 1.06
C LEU A 199 -27.90 -4.42 2.24
N THR A 200 -28.28 -3.73 3.31
CA THR A 200 -29.21 -4.35 4.24
C THR A 200 -30.33 -4.93 3.37
N PRO A 201 -30.86 -6.13 3.69
CA PRO A 201 -31.94 -6.71 2.91
C PRO A 201 -33.12 -5.72 2.71
N GLU A 202 -33.26 -4.74 3.61
CA GLU A 202 -34.18 -3.60 3.48
C GLU A 202 -33.87 -2.66 2.30
N MET A 203 -32.61 -2.32 2.03
CA MET A 203 -32.25 -1.43 0.92
C MET A 203 -32.43 -2.10 -0.44
N ALA A 204 -32.20 -3.42 -0.54
CA ALA A 204 -32.51 -4.19 -1.75
C ALA A 204 -34.04 -4.25 -2.00
N GLN A 205 -34.83 -4.39 -0.94
CA GLN A 205 -36.29 -4.32 -1.02
C GLN A 205 -36.78 -2.91 -1.40
N ALA A 206 -36.15 -1.86 -0.87
CA ALA A 206 -36.44 -0.48 -1.22
C ALA A 206 -36.12 -0.18 -2.70
N GLU A 207 -35.01 -0.68 -3.22
CA GLU A 207 -34.65 -0.52 -4.64
C GLU A 207 -35.67 -1.21 -5.56
N VAL A 208 -36.12 -2.41 -5.21
CA VAL A 208 -37.18 -3.13 -5.94
C VAL A 208 -38.52 -2.37 -5.88
N GLN A 209 -38.86 -1.79 -4.74
CA GLN A 209 -40.08 -0.98 -4.59
C GLN A 209 -40.00 0.34 -5.37
N ILE A 210 -38.82 0.97 -5.44
CA ILE A 210 -38.60 2.20 -6.23
C ILE A 210 -38.66 1.88 -7.72
N LYS A 211 -38.00 0.81 -8.19
CA LYS A 211 -38.08 0.36 -9.60
C LYS A 211 -39.49 -0.06 -10.03
N ARG A 212 -40.34 -0.53 -9.11
CA ARG A 212 -41.77 -0.79 -9.38
C ARG A 212 -42.62 0.48 -9.45
N ARG A 213 -42.21 1.56 -8.78
CA ARG A 213 -42.95 2.84 -8.73
C ARG A 213 -42.52 3.83 -9.80
N ILE A 214 -41.29 3.74 -10.27
CA ILE A 214 -40.81 4.49 -11.43
C ILE A 214 -41.21 3.69 -12.67
N GLY A 215 -42.37 4.04 -13.24
CA GLY A 215 -42.73 3.58 -14.57
C GLY A 215 -41.64 3.98 -15.54
N ILE A 216 -40.96 3.00 -16.13
CA ILE A 216 -40.12 3.21 -17.31
C ILE A 216 -41.11 3.59 -18.41
N GLY A 217 -41.26 4.90 -18.62
CA GLY A 217 -41.95 5.45 -19.78
C GLY A 217 -41.23 4.97 -21.03
N SER A 218 -42.03 4.48 -21.98
CA SER A 218 -41.68 4.12 -23.36
C SER A 218 -40.85 5.16 -24.08
#